data_AF-A0AAE3EIL2-F1
#
_entry.id   AF-A0AAE3EIL2-F1
#
_cell.length_a   1.000
_cell.length_b   1.000
_cell.length_c   1.000
_cell.angle_alpha   90.00
_cell.angle_beta   90.00
_cell.angle_gamma   90.00
#
_symmetry.space_group_name_H-M   'P 1'
#
loop_
_entity.id
_entity.type
_entity.pdbx_description
1 polymer ?
#
loop_
_entity_poly.entity_id
_entity_poly.type
_entity_poly.pdbx_seq_one_letter_code
_entity_poly.pdbx_strand_id
1 'polypeptide(L)'
;MLFDPIQQAREYVWDAWDSIKTEEKKTMALRALQLDPLCCDAYNILALYAKSNKKRLEFYKKGLESFLERTNQTEFDEYIGNFWSIQFRPYLRSIYGYGTALWDENLTTDAISQFQYLLTLDETDHMEARVKLMYWFASSKQYMEATEELLFFPKNSYHYIFGKLFIELQINNNYSGVIKAYERATETNHIIIDLITGK
;
A
#
# COMPACT_ATOMS: atom_id res chain seq x y z
N MET A 1 6.12 30.54 -23.20
CA MET A 1 5.88 29.93 -21.87
C MET A 1 7.15 30.04 -21.07
N LEU A 2 7.07 30.53 -19.83
CA LEU A 2 8.19 30.50 -18.89
C LEU A 2 8.42 29.04 -18.47
N PHE A 3 9.69 28.63 -18.36
CA PHE A 3 10.07 27.31 -17.87
C PHE A 3 9.65 27.17 -16.40
N ASP A 4 8.86 26.13 -16.10
CA ASP A 4 8.50 25.75 -14.73
C ASP A 4 9.17 24.40 -14.40
N PRO A 5 10.23 24.40 -13.56
CA PRO A 5 10.96 23.18 -13.23
C PRO A 5 10.09 22.15 -12.49
N ILE A 6 9.09 22.58 -11.70
CA ILE A 6 8.21 21.66 -10.96
C ILE A 6 7.27 20.96 -11.93
N GLN A 7 6.69 21.71 -12.87
CA GLN A 7 5.85 21.13 -13.90
C GLN A 7 6.64 20.16 -14.78
N GLN A 8 7.86 20.53 -15.18
CA GLN A 8 8.73 19.65 -15.96
C GLN A 8 9.14 18.38 -15.19
N ALA A 9 9.36 18.47 -13.88
CA ALA A 9 9.62 17.30 -13.04
C ALA A 9 8.42 16.35 -12.98
N ARG A 10 7.20 16.89 -12.91
CA ARG A 10 5.95 16.10 -12.96
C ARG A 10 5.79 15.36 -14.28
N GLU A 11 6.11 16.01 -15.40
CA GLU A 11 6.12 15.36 -16.72
C GLU A 11 7.08 14.18 -16.77
N TYR A 12 8.31 14.33 -16.26
CA TYR A 12 9.25 13.21 -16.17
C TYR A 12 8.72 12.04 -15.33
N VAL A 13 8.04 12.32 -14.22
CA VAL A 13 7.43 11.28 -13.39
C VAL A 13 6.28 10.59 -14.12
N TRP A 14 5.43 11.34 -14.85
CA TRP A 14 4.36 10.74 -15.65
C TRP A 14 4.92 9.83 -16.74
N ASP A 15 5.91 10.29 -17.50
CA ASP A 15 6.61 9.46 -18.49
C ASP A 15 7.23 8.21 -17.85
N ALA A 16 7.74 8.32 -16.62
CA ALA A 16 8.29 7.19 -15.89
C ALA A 16 7.21 6.15 -15.51
N TRP A 17 6.01 6.58 -15.15
CA TRP A 17 4.92 5.65 -14.87
C TRP A 17 4.47 4.91 -16.13
N ASP A 18 4.43 5.61 -17.27
CA ASP A 18 4.01 5.06 -18.56
C ASP A 18 5.06 4.18 -19.24
N SER A 19 6.35 4.36 -18.93
CA SER A 19 7.40 3.49 -19.45
C SER A 19 7.20 2.04 -18.98
N ILE A 20 7.65 1.07 -19.78
CA ILE A 20 7.72 -0.35 -19.40
C ILE A 20 9.12 -0.78 -18.96
N LYS A 21 10.15 0.05 -19.18
CA LYS A 21 11.55 -0.31 -18.91
C LYS A 21 12.02 0.27 -17.59
N THR A 22 12.40 -0.59 -16.65
CA THR A 22 12.86 -0.20 -15.30
C THR A 22 13.97 0.86 -15.31
N GLU A 23 14.96 0.76 -16.19
CA GLU A 23 16.08 1.72 -16.23
C GLU A 23 15.65 3.10 -16.76
N GLU A 24 14.68 3.15 -17.67
CA GLU A 24 14.09 4.43 -18.13
C GLU A 24 13.33 5.10 -16.98
N LYS A 25 12.53 4.34 -16.22
CA LYS A 25 11.80 4.85 -15.04
C LYS A 25 12.74 5.50 -14.03
N LYS A 26 13.82 4.80 -13.67
CA LYS A 26 14.83 5.32 -12.73
C LYS A 26 15.48 6.58 -13.27
N THR A 27 15.85 6.60 -14.55
CA THR A 27 16.50 7.76 -15.17
C THR A 27 15.58 8.98 -15.16
N MET A 28 14.31 8.80 -15.50
CA MET A 28 13.30 9.87 -15.48
C MET A 28 13.04 10.37 -14.05
N ALA A 29 12.92 9.48 -13.07
CA ALA A 29 12.79 9.87 -11.67
C ALA A 29 14.01 10.68 -11.18
N LEU A 30 15.23 10.28 -11.55
CA LEU A 30 16.44 11.05 -11.22
C LEU A 30 16.46 12.43 -11.90
N ARG A 31 15.98 12.53 -13.15
CA ARG A 31 15.83 13.82 -13.85
C ARG A 31 14.78 14.71 -13.18
N ALA A 32 13.66 14.14 -12.74
CA ALA A 32 12.67 14.87 -11.97
C ALA A 32 13.29 15.46 -10.69
N LEU A 33 14.08 14.69 -9.95
CA LEU A 33 14.75 15.15 -8.74
C LEU A 33 15.84 16.22 -8.98
N GLN A 34 16.44 16.27 -10.18
CA GLN A 34 17.37 17.35 -10.55
C GLN A 34 16.65 18.70 -10.71
N LEU A 35 15.39 18.68 -11.14
CA LEU A 35 14.56 19.88 -11.33
C LEU A 35 13.78 20.25 -10.07
N ASP A 36 13.25 19.25 -9.39
CA ASP A 36 12.47 19.36 -8.16
C ASP A 36 12.95 18.33 -7.12
N PRO A 37 13.85 18.73 -6.20
CA PRO A 37 14.33 17.85 -5.12
C PRO A 37 13.24 17.35 -4.17
N LEU A 38 12.09 18.03 -4.13
CA LEU A 38 10.92 17.69 -3.32
C LEU A 38 9.87 16.88 -4.11
N CYS A 39 10.24 16.33 -5.26
CA CYS A 39 9.34 15.50 -6.06
C CYS A 39 9.08 14.14 -5.37
N CYS A 40 8.04 14.10 -4.52
CA CYS A 40 7.60 12.91 -3.79
C CYS A 40 7.49 11.65 -4.68
N ASP A 41 6.86 11.79 -5.85
CA ASP A 41 6.59 10.63 -6.70
C ASP A 41 7.84 10.08 -7.40
N ALA A 42 8.86 10.91 -7.62
CA ALA A 42 10.15 10.44 -8.11
C ALA A 42 10.82 9.53 -7.08
N TYR A 43 10.72 9.85 -5.79
CA TYR A 43 11.20 8.95 -4.73
C TYR A 43 10.42 7.64 -4.68
N ASN A 44 9.11 7.64 -4.92
CA ASN A 44 8.33 6.40 -5.02
C ASN A 44 8.86 5.47 -6.11
N ILE A 45 9.15 6.01 -7.29
CA ILE A 45 9.70 5.23 -8.40
C ILE A 45 11.06 4.65 -8.04
N LEU A 46 11.95 5.44 -7.42
CA LEU A 46 13.26 4.96 -6.98
C LEU A 46 13.14 3.88 -5.90
N ALA A 47 12.17 4.00 -4.99
CA ALA A 47 11.89 3.02 -3.94
C ALA A 47 11.45 1.67 -4.51
N LEU A 48 10.56 1.67 -5.52
CA LEU A 48 10.07 0.46 -6.18
C LEU A 48 11.20 -0.40 -6.78
N TYR A 49 12.27 0.24 -7.24
CA TYR A 49 13.40 -0.44 -7.88
C TYR A 49 14.69 -0.40 -7.04
N ALA A 50 14.57 -0.12 -5.75
CA ALA A 50 15.68 -0.15 -4.82
C ALA A 50 16.22 -1.58 -4.67
N LYS A 51 17.55 -1.73 -4.61
CA LYS A 51 18.21 -3.05 -4.52
C LYS A 51 18.15 -3.70 -3.13
N SER A 52 17.69 -2.96 -2.12
CA SER A 52 17.55 -3.46 -0.75
C SER A 52 16.37 -2.80 -0.08
N ASN A 53 15.76 -3.51 0.88
CA ASN A 53 14.61 -3.00 1.61
C ASN A 53 14.98 -1.78 2.46
N LYS A 54 16.17 -1.75 3.05
CA LYS A 54 16.72 -0.53 3.69
C LYS A 54 16.70 0.68 2.75
N LYS A 55 17.12 0.51 1.49
CA LYS A 55 17.12 1.61 0.52
C LYS A 55 15.71 2.00 0.10
N ARG A 56 14.80 1.03 0.02
CA ARG A 56 13.36 1.26 -0.21
C ARG A 56 12.75 2.13 0.90
N LEU A 57 13.03 1.82 2.17
CA LEU A 57 12.63 2.64 3.33
C LEU A 57 13.17 4.06 3.25
N GLU A 58 14.47 4.22 2.95
CA GLU A 58 15.10 5.55 2.81
C GLU A 58 14.40 6.40 1.74
N PHE A 59 14.09 5.82 0.57
CA PHE A 59 13.44 6.55 -0.50
C PHE A 59 11.99 6.90 -0.17
N TYR A 60 11.18 5.95 0.33
CA TYR A 60 9.80 6.27 0.72
C TYR A 60 9.75 7.32 1.83
N LYS A 61 10.63 7.23 2.83
CA LYS A 61 10.73 8.23 3.89
C LYS A 61 11.02 9.63 3.32
N LYS A 62 11.98 9.73 2.39
CA LYS A 62 12.25 10.99 1.70
C LYS A 62 11.05 11.50 0.90
N GLY A 63 10.29 10.62 0.26
CA GLY A 63 9.06 10.96 -0.44
C GLY A 63 8.01 11.58 0.50
N LEU A 64 7.82 10.99 1.68
CA LEU A 64 6.92 11.51 2.72
C LEU A 64 7.40 12.88 3.23
N GLU A 65 8.67 13.00 3.60
CA GLU A 65 9.27 14.24 4.09
C GLU A 65 9.17 15.37 3.04
N SER A 66 9.46 15.05 1.77
CA SER A 66 9.40 16.02 0.66
C SER A 66 7.98 16.54 0.41
N PHE A 67 6.98 15.67 0.58
CA PHE A 67 5.58 16.06 0.46
C PHE A 67 5.19 17.03 1.58
N LEU A 68 5.52 16.69 2.83
CA LEU A 68 5.22 17.53 4.00
C LEU A 68 5.98 18.87 3.98
N GLU A 69 7.18 18.91 3.41
CA GLU A 69 7.92 20.16 3.21
C GLU A 69 7.24 21.08 2.18
N ARG A 70 6.63 20.50 1.15
CA ARG A 70 5.97 21.24 0.08
C ARG A 70 4.57 21.72 0.47
N THR A 71 3.86 20.95 1.28
CA THR A 71 2.47 21.22 1.66
C THR A 71 2.43 21.87 3.04
N ASN A 72 1.89 23.09 3.13
CA ASN A 72 1.65 23.70 4.44
C ASN A 72 0.45 23.02 5.15
N GLN A 73 0.38 23.10 6.48
CA GLN A 73 -0.64 22.40 7.27
C GLN A 73 -2.08 22.79 6.86
N THR A 74 -2.32 24.04 6.49
CA THR A 74 -3.65 24.52 6.06
C THR A 74 -4.08 23.86 4.76
N GLU A 75 -3.19 23.78 3.78
CA GLU A 75 -3.40 23.02 2.53
C GLU A 75 -3.46 21.51 2.75
N PHE A 76 -3.00 20.99 3.88
CA PHE A 76 -3.16 19.57 4.18
C PHE A 76 -4.56 19.29 4.74
N ASP A 77 -4.99 20.10 5.71
CA ASP A 77 -6.25 19.93 6.44
C ASP A 77 -7.48 20.15 5.53
N GLU A 78 -7.39 21.07 4.56
CA GLU A 78 -8.46 21.34 3.58
C GLU A 78 -8.77 20.16 2.64
N TYR A 79 -7.85 19.20 2.52
CA TYR A 79 -7.97 18.08 1.58
C TYR A 79 -8.28 16.75 2.27
N ILE A 80 -8.43 16.72 3.59
CA ILE A 80 -8.85 15.52 4.34
C ILE A 80 -10.18 15.01 3.79
N GLY A 81 -10.19 13.74 3.36
CA GLY A 81 -11.32 13.10 2.66
C GLY A 81 -11.31 13.22 1.13
N ASN A 82 -10.36 13.94 0.52
CA ASN A 82 -10.19 14.07 -0.94
C ASN A 82 -8.72 13.85 -1.39
N PHE A 83 -7.97 13.01 -0.66
CA PHE A 83 -6.58 12.70 -0.96
C PHE A 83 -6.40 11.85 -2.23
N TRP A 84 -7.47 11.24 -2.77
CA TRP A 84 -7.41 10.52 -4.05
C TRP A 84 -7.48 11.44 -5.28
N SER A 85 -6.70 12.52 -5.26
CA SER A 85 -6.49 13.41 -6.41
C SER A 85 -5.09 13.25 -6.97
N ILE A 86 -4.87 13.74 -8.20
CA ILE A 86 -3.57 13.67 -8.89
C ILE A 86 -2.43 14.27 -8.02
N GLN A 87 -2.74 15.28 -7.22
CA GLN A 87 -1.78 16.00 -6.38
C GLN A 87 -1.31 15.20 -5.17
N PHE A 88 -2.21 14.44 -4.52
CA PHE A 88 -1.93 13.77 -3.25
C PHE A 88 -1.66 12.26 -3.40
N ARG A 89 -1.99 11.67 -4.56
CA ARG A 89 -1.68 10.26 -4.86
C ARG A 89 -0.21 9.87 -4.64
N PRO A 90 0.80 10.69 -4.96
CA PRO A 90 2.20 10.40 -4.63
C PRO A 90 2.45 10.20 -3.12
N TYR A 91 1.77 10.97 -2.28
CA TYR A 91 1.89 10.87 -0.83
C TYR A 91 1.28 9.57 -0.32
N LEU A 92 0.07 9.24 -0.77
CA LEU A 92 -0.58 7.97 -0.43
C LEU A 92 0.27 6.75 -0.84
N ARG A 93 0.82 6.77 -2.07
CA ARG A 93 1.76 5.73 -2.53
C ARG A 93 3.01 5.63 -1.64
N SER A 94 3.52 6.76 -1.16
CA SER A 94 4.67 6.78 -0.25
C SER A 94 4.32 6.11 1.08
N ILE A 95 3.15 6.40 1.66
CA ILE A 95 2.69 5.79 2.92
C ILE A 95 2.53 4.27 2.73
N TYR A 96 1.84 3.86 1.68
CA TYR A 96 1.62 2.44 1.37
C TYR A 96 2.93 1.69 1.17
N GLY A 97 3.84 2.27 0.38
CA GLY A 97 5.16 1.71 0.11
C GLY A 97 6.04 1.63 1.35
N TYR A 98 6.03 2.69 2.18
CA TYR A 98 6.76 2.74 3.44
C TYR A 98 6.24 1.70 4.42
N GLY A 99 4.91 1.61 4.63
CA GLY A 99 4.29 0.61 5.50
C GLY A 99 4.61 -0.82 5.06
N THR A 100 4.55 -1.10 3.75
CA THR A 100 4.96 -2.41 3.20
C THR A 100 6.45 -2.68 3.46
N ALA A 101 7.30 -1.67 3.32
CA ALA A 101 8.73 -1.83 3.59
C ALA A 101 9.07 -2.04 5.06
N LEU A 102 8.32 -1.42 5.97
CA LEU A 102 8.41 -1.65 7.41
C LEU A 102 8.01 -3.09 7.77
N TRP A 103 6.90 -3.58 7.18
CA TRP A 103 6.45 -4.95 7.39
C TRP A 103 7.53 -5.96 7.01
N ASP A 104 8.18 -5.76 5.86
CA ASP A 104 9.26 -6.63 5.37
C ASP A 104 10.53 -6.58 6.24
N GLU A 105 10.73 -5.53 7.06
CA GLU A 105 11.77 -5.47 8.11
C GLU A 105 11.29 -6.05 9.46
N ASN A 106 10.11 -6.66 9.53
CA ASN A 106 9.45 -7.12 10.77
C ASN A 106 9.12 -5.98 11.76
N LEU A 107 9.03 -4.74 11.29
CA LEU A 107 8.55 -3.59 12.07
C LEU A 107 7.02 -3.54 11.99
N THR A 108 6.37 -4.59 12.49
CA THR A 108 4.95 -4.89 12.23
C THR A 108 4.00 -3.84 12.81
N THR A 109 4.28 -3.33 14.02
CA THR A 109 3.47 -2.27 14.64
C THR A 109 3.49 -0.99 13.82
N ASP A 110 4.67 -0.54 13.40
CA ASP A 110 4.81 0.68 12.61
C ASP A 110 4.14 0.52 11.23
N ALA A 111 4.28 -0.65 10.60
CA ALA A 111 3.64 -0.96 9.33
C ALA A 111 2.11 -0.88 9.40
N ILE A 112 1.51 -1.47 10.44
CA ILE A 112 0.07 -1.41 10.71
C ILE A 112 -0.38 0.04 10.92
N SER A 113 0.36 0.81 11.71
CA SER A 113 0.03 2.22 11.95
C SER A 113 0.07 3.06 10.67
N GLN A 114 1.00 2.80 9.75
CA GLN A 114 1.01 3.47 8.44
C GLN A 114 -0.24 3.15 7.62
N PHE A 115 -0.69 1.91 7.62
CA PHE A 115 -1.88 1.50 6.86
C PHE A 115 -3.18 2.01 7.48
N GLN A 116 -3.28 2.04 8.81
CA GLN A 116 -4.39 2.68 9.49
C GLN A 116 -4.43 4.18 9.16
N TYR A 117 -3.29 4.87 9.24
CA TYR A 117 -3.20 6.29 8.86
C TYR A 117 -3.60 6.49 7.39
N LEU A 118 -3.11 5.65 6.47
CA LEU A 118 -3.50 5.71 5.07
C LEU A 118 -5.02 5.65 4.87
N LEU A 119 -5.72 4.77 5.58
CA LEU A 119 -7.18 4.62 5.49
C LEU A 119 -7.94 5.82 6.09
N THR A 120 -7.32 6.61 6.97
CA THR A 120 -7.89 7.90 7.41
C THR A 120 -7.82 8.98 6.32
N LEU A 121 -6.86 8.87 5.40
CA LEU A 121 -6.72 9.81 4.28
C LEU A 121 -7.55 9.39 3.07
N ASP A 122 -7.69 8.09 2.83
CA ASP A 122 -8.44 7.50 1.73
C ASP A 122 -9.42 6.42 2.22
N GLU A 123 -10.56 6.85 2.78
CA GLU A 123 -11.58 5.95 3.33
C GLU A 123 -12.19 5.02 2.27
N THR A 124 -12.17 5.44 1.00
CA THR A 124 -12.64 4.63 -0.15
C THR A 124 -11.69 3.46 -0.44
N ASP A 125 -10.48 3.50 0.11
CA ASP A 125 -9.45 2.49 -0.04
C ASP A 125 -9.08 2.16 -1.49
N HIS A 126 -8.74 3.19 -2.29
CA HIS A 126 -8.43 3.01 -3.70
C HIS A 126 -7.17 2.16 -3.97
N MET A 127 -6.32 1.97 -2.95
CA MET A 127 -5.11 1.13 -3.04
C MET A 127 -5.28 -0.25 -2.37
N GLU A 128 -6.51 -0.60 -1.97
CA GLU A 128 -6.86 -1.89 -1.36
C GLU A 128 -6.00 -2.22 -0.12
N ALA A 129 -5.67 -1.21 0.67
CA ALA A 129 -4.89 -1.30 1.89
C ALA A 129 -5.57 -2.17 2.95
N ARG A 130 -6.91 -2.20 3.03
CA ARG A 130 -7.66 -3.04 4.00
C ARG A 130 -7.37 -4.52 3.85
N VAL A 131 -7.14 -4.98 2.61
CA VAL A 131 -6.82 -6.39 2.34
C VAL A 131 -5.52 -6.78 3.02
N LYS A 132 -4.46 -5.98 2.85
CA LYS A 132 -3.17 -6.21 3.53
C LYS A 132 -3.31 -6.08 5.05
N LEU A 133 -4.00 -5.04 5.50
CA LEU A 133 -4.18 -4.74 6.92
C LEU A 133 -4.88 -5.89 7.65
N MET A 134 -5.94 -6.47 7.06
CA MET A 134 -6.61 -7.68 7.54
C MET A 134 -5.64 -8.85 7.75
N TYR A 135 -4.82 -9.17 6.74
CA TYR A 135 -3.85 -10.27 6.83
C TYR A 135 -2.74 -9.98 7.85
N TRP A 136 -2.30 -8.73 7.96
CA TRP A 136 -1.27 -8.31 8.91
C TRP A 136 -1.75 -8.34 10.35
N PHE A 137 -2.99 -7.92 10.61
CA PHE A 137 -3.62 -8.07 11.92
C PHE A 137 -3.71 -9.54 12.33
N ALA A 138 -4.20 -10.40 11.46
CA ALA A 138 -4.31 -11.84 11.73
C ALA A 138 -2.93 -12.48 11.98
N SER A 139 -1.92 -12.13 11.16
CA SER A 139 -0.54 -12.61 11.34
C SER A 139 0.10 -12.12 12.64
N SER A 140 -0.34 -10.95 13.14
CA SER A 140 0.10 -10.37 14.42
C SER A 140 -0.77 -10.82 15.61
N LYS A 141 -1.66 -11.80 15.41
CA LYS A 141 -2.60 -12.34 16.41
C LYS A 141 -3.65 -11.32 16.92
N GLN A 142 -3.86 -10.24 16.17
CA GLN A 142 -4.89 -9.23 16.39
C GLN A 142 -6.16 -9.65 15.63
N TYR A 143 -6.79 -10.73 16.09
CA TYR A 143 -7.87 -11.40 15.34
C TYR A 143 -9.17 -10.60 15.30
N MET A 144 -9.41 -9.76 16.31
CA MET A 144 -10.61 -8.91 16.36
C MET A 144 -10.52 -7.84 15.29
N GLU A 145 -9.40 -7.13 15.23
CA GLU A 145 -9.08 -6.10 14.25
C GLU A 145 -9.05 -6.69 12.83
N ALA A 146 -8.47 -7.87 12.66
CA ALA A 146 -8.53 -8.58 11.37
C ALA A 146 -9.97 -8.89 10.94
N THR A 147 -10.84 -9.26 11.88
CA THR A 147 -12.26 -9.53 11.60
C THR A 147 -13.02 -8.24 11.30
N GLU A 148 -12.69 -7.12 11.95
CA GLU A 148 -13.27 -5.81 11.64
C GLU A 148 -12.94 -5.38 10.21
N GLU A 149 -11.68 -5.52 9.79
CA GLU A 149 -11.27 -5.24 8.39
C GLU A 149 -11.97 -6.18 7.40
N LEU A 150 -12.12 -7.47 7.75
CA LEU A 150 -12.82 -8.45 6.92
C LEU A 150 -14.27 -8.01 6.61
N LEU A 151 -14.96 -7.37 7.56
CA LEU A 151 -16.36 -6.99 7.43
C LEU A 151 -16.62 -5.87 6.41
N PHE A 152 -15.57 -5.18 5.95
CA PHE A 152 -15.68 -4.21 4.85
C PHE A 152 -15.93 -4.88 3.49
N PHE A 153 -15.61 -6.16 3.35
CA PHE A 153 -15.77 -6.88 2.10
C PHE A 153 -17.14 -7.56 2.01
N PRO A 154 -17.81 -7.54 0.83
CA PRO A 154 -19.02 -8.32 0.61
C PRO A 154 -18.78 -9.81 0.92
N LYS A 155 -19.72 -10.46 1.61
CA LYS A 155 -19.56 -11.86 2.08
C LYS A 155 -19.33 -12.89 0.96
N ASN A 156 -19.69 -12.54 -0.27
CA ASN A 156 -19.50 -13.35 -1.47
C ASN A 156 -18.22 -13.00 -2.26
N SER A 157 -17.44 -12.01 -1.81
CA SER A 157 -16.18 -11.62 -2.44
C SER A 157 -15.05 -12.60 -2.11
N TYR A 158 -14.04 -12.66 -2.99
CA TYR A 158 -12.82 -13.43 -2.75
C TYR A 158 -12.08 -12.94 -1.49
N HIS A 159 -11.99 -11.62 -1.28
CA HIS A 159 -11.35 -11.07 -0.08
C HIS A 159 -12.02 -11.55 1.20
N TYR A 160 -13.35 -11.55 1.26
CA TYR A 160 -14.06 -12.05 2.45
C TYR A 160 -13.85 -13.56 2.64
N ILE A 161 -14.04 -14.35 1.58
CA ILE A 161 -14.04 -15.82 1.70
C ILE A 161 -12.65 -16.34 2.09
N PHE A 162 -11.61 -15.89 1.38
CA PHE A 162 -10.25 -16.35 1.63
C PHE A 162 -9.62 -15.64 2.84
N GLY A 163 -9.99 -14.38 3.10
CA GLY A 163 -9.60 -13.68 4.33
C GLY A 163 -10.16 -14.36 5.58
N LYS A 164 -11.44 -14.78 5.54
CA LYS A 164 -12.05 -15.53 6.64
C LYS A 164 -11.34 -16.85 6.88
N LEU A 165 -11.07 -17.64 5.82
CA LEU A 165 -10.32 -18.89 5.95
C LEU A 165 -8.93 -18.64 6.57
N PHE A 166 -8.21 -17.62 6.11
CA PHE A 166 -6.92 -17.26 6.68
C PHE A 166 -7.01 -16.94 8.17
N ILE A 167 -7.93 -16.07 8.58
CA ILE A 167 -8.13 -15.69 9.99
C ILE A 167 -8.43 -16.95 10.83
N GLU A 168 -9.36 -17.80 10.38
CA GLU A 168 -9.74 -18.99 11.13
C GLU A 168 -8.59 -19.99 11.30
N LEU A 169 -7.72 -20.12 10.29
CA LEU A 169 -6.52 -20.95 10.38
C LEU A 169 -5.50 -20.43 11.41
N GLN A 170 -5.48 -19.13 11.71
CA GLN A 170 -4.57 -18.55 12.70
C GLN A 170 -5.10 -18.72 14.15
N ILE A 171 -6.41 -18.91 14.33
CA ILE A 171 -7.02 -19.03 15.66
C ILE A 171 -6.85 -20.46 16.18
N ASN A 172 -6.02 -20.61 17.22
CA ASN A 172 -5.78 -21.90 17.87
C ASN A 172 -7.08 -22.57 18.31
N ASN A 173 -7.19 -23.88 18.08
CA ASN A 173 -8.31 -24.74 18.46
C ASN A 173 -9.68 -24.41 17.80
N ASN A 174 -9.74 -23.61 16.72
CA ASN A 174 -11.00 -23.33 16.03
C ASN A 174 -11.31 -24.26 14.84
N TYR A 175 -11.28 -25.58 15.07
CA TYR A 175 -11.49 -26.58 14.01
C TYR A 175 -12.82 -26.41 13.27
N SER A 176 -13.90 -26.11 13.99
CA SER A 176 -15.22 -25.95 13.37
C SER A 176 -15.32 -24.70 12.49
N GLY A 177 -14.67 -23.60 12.88
CA GLY A 177 -14.55 -22.39 12.07
C GLY A 177 -13.73 -22.64 10.81
N VAL A 178 -12.59 -23.31 10.94
CA VAL A 178 -11.72 -23.69 9.81
C VAL A 178 -12.47 -24.56 8.80
N ILE A 179 -13.17 -25.61 9.24
CA ILE A 179 -13.91 -26.50 8.35
C ILE A 179 -14.94 -25.73 7.52
N LYS A 180 -15.77 -24.90 8.17
CA LYS A 180 -16.80 -24.10 7.46
C LYS A 180 -16.18 -23.13 6.47
N ALA A 181 -15.10 -22.45 6.86
CA ALA A 181 -14.42 -21.50 5.97
C ALA A 181 -13.76 -22.21 4.79
N TYR A 182 -13.17 -23.39 5.02
CA TYR A 182 -12.52 -24.20 4.00
C TYR A 182 -13.52 -24.76 2.98
N GLU A 183 -14.65 -25.29 3.45
CA GLU A 183 -15.76 -25.73 2.57
C GLU A 183 -16.22 -24.58 1.68
N ARG A 184 -16.47 -23.41 2.28
CA ARG A 184 -16.90 -22.23 1.53
C ARG A 184 -15.86 -21.78 0.49
N ALA A 185 -14.58 -21.80 0.83
CA ALA A 185 -13.51 -21.43 -0.08
C ALA A 185 -13.36 -22.45 -1.24
N THR A 186 -13.51 -23.74 -0.94
CA THR A 186 -13.47 -24.83 -1.93
C THR A 186 -14.63 -24.74 -2.91
N GLU A 187 -15.86 -24.50 -2.42
CA GLU A 187 -17.04 -24.25 -3.25
C GLU A 187 -16.86 -23.05 -4.18
N THR A 188 -16.17 -22.02 -3.70
CA THR A 188 -15.95 -20.77 -4.45
C THR A 188 -14.90 -20.96 -5.54
N ASN A 189 -13.76 -21.56 -5.19
CA ASN A 189 -12.70 -21.85 -6.14
C ASN A 189 -11.72 -22.91 -5.61
N HIS A 190 -11.97 -24.18 -5.94
CA HIS A 190 -11.10 -25.29 -5.56
C HIS A 190 -9.67 -25.17 -6.10
N ILE A 191 -9.46 -24.52 -7.25
CA ILE A 191 -8.11 -24.35 -7.84
C ILE A 191 -7.20 -23.53 -6.90
N ILE A 192 -7.76 -22.51 -6.24
CA ILE A 192 -6.99 -21.72 -5.26
C ILE A 192 -6.63 -22.59 -4.04
N ILE A 193 -7.54 -23.46 -3.60
CA ILE A 193 -7.31 -24.39 -2.49
C ILE A 193 -6.23 -25.42 -2.85
N ASP A 194 -6.30 -25.99 -4.04
CA ASP A 194 -5.29 -26.95 -4.52
C ASP A 194 -3.91 -26.28 -4.61
N LEU A 195 -3.85 -25.05 -5.13
CA LEU A 195 -2.62 -24.26 -5.19
C LEU A 195 -1.99 -24.01 -3.81
N ILE A 196 -2.78 -23.60 -2.80
CA ILE A 196 -2.24 -23.30 -1.46
C ILE A 196 -1.95 -24.57 -0.64
N THR A 197 -2.55 -25.70 -1.00
CA THR A 197 -2.30 -27.00 -0.33
C THR A 197 -1.30 -27.88 -1.07
N GLY A 198 -0.86 -27.49 -2.27
CA GLY A 198 0.11 -28.22 -3.08
C GLY A 198 -0.44 -29.50 -3.73
N LYS A 199 -1.73 -29.53 -4.05
CA LYS A 199 -2.38 -30.61 -4.81
C LYS A 199 -2.40 -30.29 -6.30
#